data_AF-A0A6A5E9K1-F1
#
_entry.id   AF-A0A6A5E9K1-F1
#
_cell.length_a   1.000
_cell.length_b   1.000
_cell.length_c   1.000
_cell.angle_alpha   90.00
_cell.angle_beta   90.00
_cell.angle_gamma   90.00
#
_symmetry.space_group_name_H-M   'P 1'
#
loop_
_entity.id
_entity.type
_entity.pdbx_description
1 polymer ?
#
loop_
_entity_poly.entity_id
_entity_poly.type
_entity_poly.pdbx_seq_one_letter_code
_entity_poly.pdbx_strand_id
1 'polypeptide(L)'
;MFYVFCQVFNDPIHGTVELHPLLIKIINTPQFQRLRNIKQLGGVYFVYPGASHNRFEHSIGVAHLAGQLVEALRTRQPELDIDDRDVLCVKIAGLCHDLGE
;
A
#
# COMPACT_ATOMS: atom_id res chain seq x y z
N MET A 1 -15.22 10.31 -21.09
CA MET A 1 -15.17 10.07 -19.64
C MET A 1 -14.57 8.69 -19.42
N PHE A 2 -13.26 8.60 -19.20
CA PHE A 2 -12.61 7.32 -18.94
C PHE A 2 -12.77 7.01 -17.45
N TYR A 3 -13.58 5.99 -17.12
CA TYR A 3 -13.67 5.48 -15.76
C TYR A 3 -12.33 4.80 -15.42
N VAL A 4 -11.61 5.36 -14.45
CA VAL A 4 -10.48 4.69 -13.82
C VAL A 4 -11.07 3.72 -12.79
N PHE A 5 -11.03 2.41 -13.09
CA PHE A 5 -11.49 1.39 -12.16
C PHE A 5 -10.47 1.20 -11.03
N CYS A 6 -10.65 1.91 -9.91
CA CYS A 6 -9.93 1.61 -8.68
C CYS A 6 -10.41 0.28 -8.11
N GLN A 7 -9.48 -0.55 -7.65
CA GLN A 7 -9.82 -1.77 -6.93
C GLN A 7 -9.85 -1.48 -5.43
N VAL A 8 -10.81 -2.08 -4.75
CA VAL A 8 -11.06 -1.90 -3.33
C VAL A 8 -10.57 -3.13 -2.56
N PHE A 9 -9.76 -2.90 -1.52
CA PHE A 9 -9.40 -3.90 -0.52
C PHE A 9 -10.12 -3.58 0.78
N ASN A 10 -10.59 -4.62 1.48
CA ASN A 10 -11.09 -4.48 2.85
C ASN A 10 -9.97 -4.89 3.81
N ASP A 11 -9.42 -3.91 4.52
CA ASP A 11 -8.31 -4.05 5.45
C ASP A 11 -8.82 -3.94 6.90
N PRO A 12 -8.43 -4.84 7.81
CA PRO A 12 -8.93 -4.82 9.19
C PRO A 12 -8.43 -3.63 10.03
N ILE A 13 -7.37 -2.93 9.60
CA ILE A 13 -6.78 -1.79 10.30
C ILE A 13 -7.28 -0.47 9.70
N HIS A 14 -7.34 -0.38 8.38
CA HIS A 14 -7.65 0.84 7.63
C HIS A 14 -9.07 0.88 7.04
N GLY A 15 -9.83 -0.21 7.15
CA GLY A 15 -11.14 -0.35 6.52
C GLY A 15 -11.01 -0.45 5.00
N THR A 16 -11.81 0.34 4.29
CA THR A 16 -11.83 0.34 2.82
C THR A 16 -10.60 1.05 2.26
N VAL A 17 -9.73 0.31 1.57
CA VAL A 17 -8.54 0.82 0.90
C VAL A 17 -8.75 0.81 -0.62
N GLU A 18 -8.84 2.00 -1.22
CA GLU A 18 -8.93 2.17 -2.67
C GLU A 18 -7.54 2.34 -3.30
N LEU A 19 -7.24 1.53 -4.32
CA LEU A 19 -5.95 1.58 -5.01
C LEU A 19 -6.12 1.88 -6.50
N HIS A 20 -5.25 2.78 -6.97
CA HIS A 20 -5.14 3.13 -8.38
C HIS A 20 -4.75 1.89 -9.23
N PRO A 21 -5.27 1.73 -10.47
CA PRO A 21 -4.98 0.55 -11.30
C PRO A 21 -3.49 0.25 -11.50
N LEU A 22 -2.64 1.27 -11.48
CA LEU A 22 -1.19 1.05 -11.61
C LEU A 22 -0.62 0.29 -10.40
N LEU A 23 -1.08 0.60 -9.18
CA LEU A 23 -0.69 -0.16 -7.99
C LEU A 23 -1.19 -1.61 -8.10
N ILE A 24 -2.40 -1.82 -8.61
CA ILE A 24 -2.95 -3.17 -8.83
C ILE A 24 -2.09 -3.97 -9.81
N LYS A 25 -1.60 -3.35 -10.90
CA LYS A 25 -0.68 -4.00 -11.82
C LYS A 25 0.60 -4.45 -11.12
N ILE A 26 1.16 -3.64 -10.23
CA ILE A 26 2.35 -3.99 -9.42
C ILE A 26 2.02 -5.12 -8.44
N ILE A 27 0.89 -5.00 -7.72
CA ILE A 27 0.42 -6.01 -6.76
C ILE A 27 0.25 -7.37 -7.42
N ASN A 28 -0.27 -7.42 -8.65
CA ASN A 28 -0.52 -8.66 -9.39
C ASN A 28 0.72 -9.27 -10.05
N THR A 29 1.93 -8.82 -9.69
CA THR A 29 3.18 -9.44 -10.12
C THR A 29 3.62 -10.54 -9.14
N PRO A 30 4.36 -11.58 -9.61
CA PRO A 30 4.96 -12.58 -8.72
C PRO A 30 5.86 -11.97 -7.63
N GLN A 31 6.58 -10.90 -7.97
CA GLN A 31 7.50 -10.19 -7.07
C GLN A 31 6.77 -9.63 -5.86
N PHE A 32 5.59 -9.06 -6.06
CA PHE A 32 4.78 -8.53 -4.97
C PHE A 32 3.97 -9.62 -4.26
N GLN A 33 3.36 -10.56 -5.01
CA GLN A 33 2.59 -11.67 -4.41
C GLN A 33 3.43 -12.56 -3.49
N ARG A 34 4.76 -12.63 -3.70
CA ARG A 34 5.71 -13.29 -2.78
C ARG A 34 5.56 -12.85 -1.33
N LEU A 35 5.23 -11.57 -1.08
CA LEU A 35 5.06 -11.02 0.27
C LEU A 35 3.95 -11.70 1.08
N ARG A 36 3.02 -12.44 0.43
CA ARG A 36 2.01 -13.25 1.13
C ARG A 36 2.59 -14.41 1.93
N ASN A 37 3.84 -14.78 1.65
CA ASN A 37 4.51 -15.93 2.27
C ASN A 37 5.58 -15.52 3.28
N ILE A 38 5.71 -14.22 3.59
CA ILE A 38 6.72 -13.68 4.51
C ILE A 38 6.01 -13.11 5.73
N LYS A 39 6.16 -13.77 6.87
CA LYS A 39 5.56 -13.32 8.15
C LYS A 39 6.17 -11.99 8.55
N GLN A 40 5.30 -11.02 8.88
CA GLN A 40 5.73 -9.69 9.29
C GLN A 40 6.69 -9.75 10.49
N LEU A 41 6.40 -10.62 11.45
CA LEU A 41 7.17 -10.75 12.69
C LEU A 41 7.98 -12.07 12.76
N GLY A 42 8.17 -12.76 11.63
CA GLY A 42 8.97 -13.99 11.55
C GLY A 42 8.62 -15.01 12.63
N GLY A 43 9.61 -15.39 13.45
CA GLY A 43 9.48 -16.40 14.50
C GLY A 43 8.53 -16.04 15.65
N VAL A 44 8.17 -14.76 15.80
CA VAL A 44 7.20 -14.30 16.82
C VAL A 44 5.85 -15.00 16.65
N TYR A 45 5.50 -15.39 15.42
CA TYR A 45 4.28 -16.16 15.13
C TYR A 45 4.19 -17.48 15.94
N PHE A 46 5.32 -18.12 16.25
CA PHE A 46 5.33 -19.37 17.04
C PHE A 46 5.04 -19.16 18.52
N VAL A 47 5.13 -17.93 19.01
CA VAL A 47 4.82 -17.57 20.41
C VAL A 47 3.45 -16.89 20.48
N TYR A 48 3.14 -16.06 19.50
CA TYR A 48 1.90 -15.30 19.40
C TYR A 48 1.11 -15.73 18.15
N PRO A 49 0.13 -16.64 18.28
CA PRO A 49 -0.58 -17.17 17.11
C PRO A 49 -1.39 -16.09 16.35
N GLY A 50 -1.72 -14.97 17.00
CA GLY A 50 -2.31 -13.80 16.35
C GLY A 50 -1.35 -13.00 15.45
N ALA A 51 -0.03 -13.19 15.57
CA ALA A 51 0.97 -12.59 14.68
C ALA A 51 1.08 -13.35 13.35
N SER A 52 -0.07 -13.71 12.77
CA SER A 52 -0.18 -14.52 11.54
C SER A 52 -0.08 -13.69 10.27
N HIS A 53 -0.09 -12.36 10.38
CA HIS A 53 -0.02 -11.42 9.27
C HIS A 53 1.33 -11.48 8.54
N ASN A 54 1.30 -11.17 7.26
CA ASN A 54 2.42 -11.16 6.34
C ASN A 54 2.72 -9.74 5.86
N ARG A 55 3.87 -9.60 5.19
CA ARG A 55 4.33 -8.34 4.59
C ARG A 55 3.36 -7.79 3.52
N PHE A 56 2.59 -8.66 2.87
CA PHE A 56 1.68 -8.27 1.78
C PHE A 56 0.63 -7.23 2.20
N GLU A 57 -0.16 -7.53 3.23
CA GLU A 57 -1.19 -6.63 3.75
C GLU A 57 -0.58 -5.37 4.37
N HIS A 58 0.57 -5.51 5.02
CA HIS A 58 1.33 -4.37 5.54
C HIS A 58 1.72 -3.39 4.43
N SER A 59 2.32 -3.88 3.34
CA SER A 59 2.72 -3.05 2.19
C SER A 59 1.54 -2.32 1.55
N ILE A 60 0.35 -2.94 1.48
CA ILE A 60 -0.88 -2.28 1.03
C ILE A 60 -1.28 -1.15 1.99
N GLY A 61 -1.24 -1.40 3.30
CA GLY A 61 -1.51 -0.38 4.32
C GLY A 61 -0.54 0.81 4.25
N VAL A 62 0.75 0.57 4.03
CA VAL A 62 1.74 1.64 3.86
C VAL A 62 1.46 2.47 2.62
N ALA A 63 1.12 1.85 1.49
CA ALA A 63 0.72 2.58 0.28
C ALA A 63 -0.51 3.47 0.51
N HIS A 64 -1.49 2.98 1.28
CA HIS A 64 -2.67 3.74 1.64
C HIS A 64 -2.33 4.97 2.50
N LEU A 65 -1.58 4.78 3.59
CA LEU A 65 -1.20 5.86 4.50
C LEU A 65 -0.28 6.89 3.81
N ALA A 66 0.67 6.43 3.01
CA ALA A 66 1.53 7.31 2.21
C ALA A 66 0.69 8.18 1.26
N GLY A 67 -0.33 7.58 0.65
CA GLY A 67 -1.33 8.26 -0.16
C GLY A 67 -2.13 9.31 0.61
N GLN A 68 -2.64 8.97 1.79
CA GLN A 68 -3.40 9.90 2.62
C GLN A 68 -2.55 11.11 3.04
N LEU A 69 -1.29 10.88 3.41
CA LEU A 69 -0.37 11.94 3.82
C LEU A 69 -0.07 12.91 2.68
N VAL A 70 0.35 12.41 1.52
CA VAL A 70 0.70 13.27 0.38
C VAL A 70 -0.51 14.05 -0.14
N GLU A 71 -1.71 13.46 -0.09
CA GLU A 71 -2.96 14.14 -0.43
C GLU A 71 -3.33 15.24 0.56
N ALA A 72 -3.12 15.00 1.85
CA ALA A 72 -3.35 16.00 2.88
C ALA A 72 -2.39 17.19 2.72
N LEU A 73 -1.12 16.94 2.39
CA LEU A 73 -0.15 18.00 2.10
C LEU A 73 -0.54 18.79 0.85
N ARG A 74 -0.87 18.09 -0.25
CA ARG A 74 -1.34 18.71 -1.50
C ARG A 74 -2.54 19.63 -1.28
N THR A 75 -3.49 19.19 -0.45
CA THR A 75 -4.72 19.95 -0.18
C THR A 75 -4.47 21.15 0.74
N ARG A 76 -3.61 21.00 1.76
CA ARG A 76 -3.37 22.03 2.78
C ARG A 76 -2.33 23.06 2.38
N GLN A 77 -1.44 22.72 1.46
CA GLN A 77 -0.34 23.56 1.00
C GLN A 77 -0.24 23.52 -0.54
N PRO A 78 -1.18 24.17 -1.25
CA PRO A 78 -1.19 24.19 -2.71
C PRO A 78 0.10 24.76 -3.32
N GLU A 79 0.83 25.61 -2.58
CA GLU A 79 2.11 26.18 -2.98
C GLU A 79 3.26 25.16 -3.11
N LEU A 80 3.06 23.92 -2.66
CA LEU A 80 4.02 22.82 -2.86
C LEU A 80 3.97 22.22 -4.26
N ASP A 81 2.98 22.59 -5.09
CA ASP A 81 2.81 22.12 -6.47
C ASP A 81 2.83 20.58 -6.63
N ILE A 82 2.32 19.85 -5.64
CA ILE A 82 2.26 18.37 -5.66
C ILE A 82 1.25 17.92 -6.72
N ASP A 83 1.72 17.23 -7.76
CA ASP A 83 0.87 16.75 -8.85
C ASP A 83 0.39 15.28 -8.65
N ASP A 84 -0.46 14.80 -9.56
CA ASP A 84 -0.95 13.41 -9.51
C ASP A 84 0.17 12.36 -9.67
N ARG A 85 1.27 12.72 -10.35
CA ARG A 85 2.42 11.85 -10.55
C ARG A 85 3.19 11.68 -9.24
N ASP A 86 3.39 12.76 -8.48
CA ASP A 86 4.03 12.72 -7.16
C ASP A 86 3.22 11.85 -6.19
N VAL A 87 1.90 12.05 -6.12
CA VAL A 87 1.00 11.23 -5.31
C VAL A 87 1.14 9.75 -5.67
N LEU A 88 1.14 9.43 -6.97
CA LEU A 88 1.24 8.06 -7.43
C LEU A 88 2.63 7.44 -7.13
N CYS A 89 3.70 8.20 -7.32
CA CYS A 89 5.06 7.79 -6.98
C CYS A 89 5.23 7.51 -5.49
N VAL A 90 4.70 8.37 -4.62
CA VAL A 90 4.74 8.17 -3.15
C VAL A 90 3.97 6.91 -2.75
N LYS A 91 2.77 6.69 -3.32
CA LYS A 91 2.00 5.45 -3.09
C LYS A 91 2.77 4.20 -3.55
N ILE A 92 3.43 4.25 -4.71
CA ILE A 92 4.25 3.14 -5.23
C ILE A 92 5.47 2.90 -4.34
N ALA A 93 6.13 3.96 -3.87
CA ALA A 93 7.26 3.85 -2.95
C ALA A 93 6.83 3.17 -1.64
N GLY A 94 5.71 3.62 -1.05
CA GLY A 94 5.14 2.98 0.14
C GLY A 94 4.75 1.51 -0.09
N LEU A 95 4.14 1.22 -1.24
CA LEU A 95 3.80 -0.15 -1.64
C LEU A 95 5.05 -1.04 -1.72
N CYS A 96 6.12 -0.55 -2.32
CA CYS A 96 7.29 -1.36 -2.68
C CYS A 96 8.40 -1.40 -1.62
N HIS A 97 8.29 -0.64 -0.52
CA HIS A 97 9.38 -0.46 0.44
C HIS A 97 9.90 -1.77 1.05
N ASP A 98 9.01 -2.75 1.24
CA ASP A 98 9.27 -4.05 1.86
C ASP A 98 9.48 -5.19 0.84
N LEU A 99 9.61 -4.88 -0.46
CA LEU A 99 9.79 -5.93 -1.50
C LEU A 99 11.06 -6.77 -1.33
N GLY A 100 12.09 -6.21 -0.68
CA GLY A 100 13.40 -6.84 -0.50
C GLY A 100 13.53 -7.77 0.71
N GLU A 101 12.53 -7.79 1.59
CA GLU A 101 12.41 -8.75 2.71
C GLU A 101 12.13 -10.16 2.18
#